data_AF-A0A971NFG2-F1
#
_entry.id   AF-A0A971NFG2-F1
#
_cell.length_a   1.000
_cell.length_b   1.000
_cell.length_c   1.000
_cell.angle_alpha   90.00
_cell.angle_beta   90.00
_cell.angle_gamma   90.00
#
_symmetry.space_group_name_H-M   'P 1'
#
loop_
_entity.id
_entity.type
_entity.pdbx_description
1 polymer ?
#
loop_
_entity_poly.entity_id
_entity_poly.type
_entity_poly.pdbx_seq_one_letter_code
_entity_poly.pdbx_strand_id
1 'polypeptide(L)'
;MSLEMVRALYHDILRKILLLEVEKKATSRRILIQKSERERLPLIRDFLQADLSKHRLLEQAAVSAMQNHVDEVLEHIGQLYPSRGGISQIECIRGESARCEKMLVLVCKEIKHPKTCTFFERRVLNDIKRFVIDQAREYARTDL
;
A
#
# COMPACT_ATOMS: atom_id res chain seq x y z
N MET A 1 -2.23 -22.71 -15.28
CA MET A 1 -3.61 -22.19 -15.44
C MET A 1 -3.83 -21.89 -16.91
N SER A 2 -5.07 -21.85 -17.42
CA SER A 2 -5.28 -21.31 -18.76
C SER A 2 -5.06 -19.79 -18.77
N LEU A 3 -4.74 -19.21 -19.94
CA LEU A 3 -4.61 -17.77 -20.11
C LEU A 3 -5.85 -17.01 -19.60
N GLU A 4 -7.04 -17.54 -19.89
CA GLU A 4 -8.32 -16.99 -19.45
C GLU A 4 -8.47 -16.98 -17.93
N MET A 5 -7.99 -18.02 -17.24
CA MET A 5 -8.00 -18.06 -15.78
C MET A 5 -7.08 -16.99 -15.16
N VAL A 6 -5.91 -16.72 -15.76
CA VAL A 6 -5.00 -15.68 -15.27
C VAL A 6 -5.61 -14.29 -15.46
N ARG A 7 -6.26 -14.05 -16.61
CA ARG A 7 -6.99 -12.80 -16.88
C ARG A 7 -8.15 -12.59 -15.91
N ALA A 8 -8.94 -13.64 -15.65
CA ALA A 8 -10.05 -13.58 -14.71
C ALA A 8 -9.56 -13.28 -13.29
N LEU A 9 -8.51 -13.97 -12.83
CA LEU A 9 -7.86 -13.72 -11.54
C LEU A 9 -7.39 -12.26 -11.45
N TYR A 10 -6.73 -11.76 -12.50
CA TYR A 10 -6.23 -10.40 -12.52
C TYR A 10 -7.35 -9.36 -12.44
N HIS A 11 -8.43 -9.58 -13.18
CA HIS A 11 -9.60 -8.72 -13.12
C HIS A 11 -10.26 -8.71 -11.74
N ASP A 12 -10.37 -9.86 -11.07
CA ASP A 12 -10.87 -9.93 -9.70
C ASP A 12 -9.94 -9.24 -8.70
N ILE A 13 -8.63 -9.30 -8.92
CA ILE A 13 -7.63 -8.53 -8.15
C ILE A 13 -7.84 -7.03 -8.35
N LEU A 14 -8.02 -6.55 -9.59
CA LEU A 14 -8.28 -5.14 -9.87
C LEU A 14 -9.57 -4.64 -9.20
N ARG A 15 -10.64 -5.46 -9.19
CA ARG A 15 -11.87 -5.13 -8.45
C ARG A 15 -11.63 -4.99 -6.95
N LYS A 16 -10.84 -5.88 -6.35
CA LYS A 16 -10.47 -5.77 -4.93
C LYS A 16 -9.63 -4.52 -4.65
N ILE A 17 -8.70 -4.19 -5.55
CA ILE A 17 -7.88 -2.98 -5.43
C ILE A 17 -8.76 -1.73 -5.53
N LEU A 18 -9.75 -1.70 -6.42
CA LEU A 18 -10.68 -0.58 -6.52
C LEU A 18 -11.43 -0.35 -5.21
N LEU A 19 -11.91 -1.42 -4.55
CA LEU A 19 -12.54 -1.31 -3.23
C LEU A 19 -11.57 -0.76 -2.19
N LEU A 20 -10.33 -1.25 -2.17
CA LEU A 20 -9.29 -0.72 -1.27
C LEU A 20 -9.02 0.76 -1.51
N GLU A 21 -8.98 1.22 -2.77
CA GLU A 21 -8.73 2.63 -3.10
C GLU A 21 -9.89 3.54 -2.67
N VAL A 22 -11.14 3.08 -2.80
CA VAL A 22 -12.32 3.79 -2.29
C VAL A 22 -12.28 3.92 -0.77
N GLU A 23 -12.02 2.81 -0.05
CA GLU A 23 -11.89 2.81 1.40
C GLU A 23 -10.71 3.68 1.88
N LYS A 24 -9.60 3.63 1.15
CA LYS A 24 -8.41 4.43 1.42
C LYS A 24 -8.68 5.92 1.22
N LYS A 25 -9.41 6.33 0.18
CA LYS A 25 -9.86 7.71 -0.04
C LYS A 25 -10.74 8.20 1.11
N ALA A 26 -11.69 7.39 1.58
CA ALA A 26 -12.51 7.71 2.74
C ALA A 26 -11.65 7.86 4.02
N THR A 27 -10.66 6.98 4.20
CA THR A 27 -9.69 7.03 5.29
C THR A 27 -8.83 8.30 5.23
N SER A 28 -8.35 8.69 4.05
CA SER A 28 -7.60 9.94 3.83
C SER A 28 -8.37 11.17 4.30
N ARG A 29 -9.66 11.27 3.94
CA ARG A 29 -10.52 12.38 4.42
C ARG A 29 -10.61 12.40 5.95
N ARG A 30 -10.77 11.23 6.57
CA ARG A 30 -10.83 11.12 8.04
C ARG A 30 -9.50 11.52 8.68
N ILE A 31 -8.35 11.13 8.11
CA ILE A 31 -7.01 11.51 8.60
C ILE A 31 -6.87 13.03 8.69
N LEU A 32 -7.34 13.75 7.66
CA LEU A 32 -7.20 15.20 7.54
C LEU A 32 -8.13 15.98 8.50
N ILE A 33 -9.27 15.42 8.86
CA ILE A 33 -10.26 16.10 9.73
C ILE A 33 -9.94 15.88 11.21
N GLN A 34 -9.31 14.75 11.58
CA GLN A 34 -9.06 14.47 12.99
C GLN A 34 -8.04 15.40 13.61
N LYS A 35 -8.36 15.92 14.81
CA LYS A 35 -7.51 16.87 15.54
C LYS A 35 -6.51 16.18 16.47
N SER A 36 -6.88 15.03 17.02
CA SER A 36 -6.04 14.27 17.96
C SER A 36 -5.13 13.28 17.23
N GLU A 37 -3.84 13.32 17.57
CA GLU A 37 -2.86 12.33 17.10
C GLU A 37 -3.24 10.90 17.51
N ARG A 38 -3.80 10.73 18.71
CA ARG A 38 -4.21 9.42 19.23
C ARG A 38 -5.34 8.81 18.39
N GLU A 39 -6.25 9.65 17.88
CA GLU A 39 -7.35 9.23 17.02
C GLU A 39 -6.91 9.07 15.55
N ARG A 40 -5.88 9.80 15.14
CA ARG A 40 -5.32 9.73 13.79
C ARG A 40 -4.48 8.47 13.56
N LEU A 41 -3.76 8.00 14.58
CA LEU A 41 -2.87 6.82 14.47
C LEU A 41 -3.56 5.55 13.93
N PRO A 42 -4.75 5.15 14.41
CA PRO A 42 -5.48 4.03 13.82
C PRO A 42 -5.81 4.22 12.33
N LEU A 43 -6.15 5.45 11.92
CA LEU A 43 -6.44 5.76 10.51
C LEU A 43 -5.18 5.67 9.64
N ILE A 44 -4.02 6.10 10.18
CA ILE A 44 -2.72 5.95 9.52
C ILE A 44 -2.37 4.48 9.34
N ARG A 45 -2.61 3.65 10.37
CA ARG A 45 -2.46 2.20 10.26
C ARG A 45 -3.35 1.64 9.16
N ASP A 46 -4.63 2.00 9.13
CA ASP A 46 -5.59 1.48 8.15
C ASP A 46 -5.21 1.91 6.72
N PHE A 47 -4.74 3.14 6.54
CA PHE A 47 -4.20 3.65 5.28
C PHE A 47 -3.01 2.82 4.77
N LEU A 48 -2.02 2.58 5.64
CA LEU A 48 -0.83 1.78 5.29
C LEU A 48 -1.18 0.30 5.06
N GLN A 49 -2.18 -0.21 5.78
CA GLN A 49 -2.67 -1.57 5.60
C GLN A 49 -3.35 -1.75 4.24
N ALA A 50 -4.12 -0.76 3.78
CA ALA A 50 -4.71 -0.76 2.45
C ALA A 50 -3.62 -0.76 1.35
N ASP A 51 -2.57 0.06 1.49
CA ASP A 51 -1.43 0.04 0.57
C ASP A 51 -0.73 -1.32 0.55
N LEU A 52 -0.41 -1.88 1.72
CA LEU A 52 0.21 -3.21 1.80
C LEU A 52 -0.64 -4.29 1.13
N SER A 53 -1.96 -4.27 1.37
CA SER A 53 -2.90 -5.21 0.74
C SER A 53 -2.89 -5.08 -0.78
N LYS A 54 -2.89 -3.86 -1.31
CA LYS A 54 -2.76 -3.61 -2.76
C LYS A 54 -1.44 -4.16 -3.31
N HIS A 55 -0.31 -3.87 -2.66
CA HIS A 55 1.00 -4.36 -3.10
C HIS A 55 1.04 -5.89 -3.17
N ARG A 56 0.54 -6.57 -2.13
CA ARG A 56 0.49 -8.04 -2.09
C ARG A 56 -0.43 -8.65 -3.16
N LEU A 57 -1.57 -8.02 -3.43
CA LEU A 57 -2.47 -8.46 -4.51
C LEU A 57 -1.79 -8.32 -5.89
N LEU A 58 -1.08 -7.21 -6.12
CA LEU A 58 -0.35 -7.00 -7.37
C LEU A 58 0.87 -7.92 -7.50
N GLU A 59 1.55 -8.25 -6.40
CA GLU A 59 2.60 -9.27 -6.39
C GLU A 59 2.03 -10.64 -6.80
N GLN A 60 0.90 -11.04 -6.22
CA GLN A 60 0.23 -12.30 -6.56
C GLN A 60 -0.14 -12.35 -8.05
N ALA A 61 -0.69 -11.26 -8.58
CA ALA A 61 -0.98 -11.14 -10.01
C ALA A 61 0.28 -11.25 -10.87
N ALA A 62 1.35 -10.54 -10.50
CA ALA A 62 2.61 -10.53 -11.24
C ALA A 62 3.27 -11.93 -11.26
N VAL A 63 3.33 -12.61 -10.11
CA VAL A 63 3.85 -13.99 -10.03
C VAL A 63 3.03 -14.94 -10.90
N SER A 64 1.70 -14.84 -10.85
CA SER A 64 0.81 -15.67 -11.67
C SER A 64 1.00 -15.40 -13.16
N ALA A 65 1.08 -14.14 -13.57
CA ALA A 65 1.27 -13.76 -14.96
C ALA A 65 2.64 -14.22 -15.49
N MET A 66 3.71 -14.06 -14.70
CA MET A 66 5.06 -14.53 -15.05
C MET A 66 5.11 -16.05 -15.22
N GLN A 67 4.52 -16.83 -14.32
CA GLN A 67 4.51 -18.30 -14.39
C GLN A 67 3.71 -18.85 -15.59
N ASN A 68 2.76 -18.09 -16.11
CA ASN A 68 1.89 -18.51 -17.21
C ASN A 68 2.16 -17.71 -18.51
N HIS A 69 3.25 -16.95 -18.57
CA HIS A 69 3.67 -16.15 -19.73
C HIS A 69 2.57 -15.20 -20.27
N VAL A 70 1.91 -14.48 -19.37
CA VAL A 70 0.84 -13.53 -19.70
C VAL A 70 1.40 -12.11 -19.68
N ASP A 71 2.12 -11.73 -20.74
CA ASP A 71 2.91 -10.51 -20.79
C ASP A 71 2.06 -9.23 -20.66
N GLU A 72 0.85 -9.20 -21.23
CA GLU A 72 -0.09 -8.07 -21.13
C GLU A 72 -0.40 -7.68 -19.66
N VAL A 73 -0.47 -8.65 -18.75
CA VAL A 73 -0.72 -8.40 -17.32
C VAL A 73 0.54 -7.85 -16.67
N LEU A 74 1.70 -8.39 -17.02
CA LEU A 74 2.99 -7.90 -16.52
C LEU A 74 3.24 -6.46 -16.97
N GLU A 75 2.98 -6.15 -18.25
CA GLU A 75 3.09 -4.81 -18.82
C GLU A 75 2.21 -3.81 -18.08
N HIS A 76 0.93 -4.15 -17.84
CA HIS A 76 0.04 -3.25 -17.11
C HIS A 76 0.48 -3.04 -15.65
N ILE A 77 0.89 -4.09 -14.94
CA ILE A 77 1.46 -3.94 -13.59
C ILE A 77 2.78 -3.13 -13.67
N GLY A 78 3.51 -3.18 -14.78
CA GLY A 78 4.81 -2.55 -14.97
C GLY A 78 4.70 -1.03 -15.06
N GLN A 79 3.56 -0.54 -15.53
CA GLN A 79 3.21 0.88 -15.50
C GLN A 79 3.04 1.41 -14.06
N LEU A 80 2.61 0.55 -13.13
CA LEU A 80 2.43 0.88 -11.72
C LEU A 80 3.73 0.74 -10.92
N TYR A 81 4.58 -0.23 -11.28
CA TYR A 81 5.88 -0.50 -10.66
C TYR A 81 6.98 -0.52 -11.72
N PRO A 82 7.38 0.65 -12.25
CA PRO A 82 8.41 0.72 -13.27
C PRO A 82 9.73 0.15 -12.72
N SER A 83 10.28 -0.85 -13.41
CA SER A 83 11.59 -1.42 -13.08
C SER A 83 12.66 -0.35 -13.15
N ARG A 84 13.44 -0.18 -12.08
CA ARG A 84 14.57 0.76 -12.04
C ARG A 84 15.87 -0.02 -11.90
N GLY A 85 16.83 0.25 -12.78
CA GLY A 85 18.21 -0.24 -12.64
C GLY A 85 18.36 -1.76 -12.68
N GLY A 86 17.61 -2.47 -13.53
CA GLY A 86 17.73 -3.92 -13.72
C GLY A 86 17.07 -4.77 -12.62
N ILE A 87 16.39 -4.14 -11.66
CA ILE A 87 15.60 -4.83 -10.64
C ILE A 87 14.30 -5.36 -11.27
N SER A 88 13.95 -6.60 -10.98
CA SER A 88 12.71 -7.17 -11.50
C SER A 88 11.48 -6.45 -10.92
N GLN A 89 10.41 -6.38 -11.70
CA GLN A 89 9.17 -5.75 -11.28
C GLN A 89 8.60 -6.33 -9.98
N ILE A 90 8.69 -7.66 -9.81
CA ILE A 90 8.27 -8.35 -8.59
C ILE A 90 9.10 -7.89 -7.38
N GLU A 91 10.40 -7.71 -7.54
CA GLU A 91 11.26 -7.17 -6.48
C GLU A 91 10.92 -5.71 -6.15
N CYS A 92 10.55 -4.90 -7.14
CA CYS A 92 10.05 -3.55 -6.88
C CYS A 92 8.77 -3.58 -6.01
N ILE A 93 7.81 -4.45 -6.34
CA ILE A 93 6.58 -4.60 -5.54
C ILE A 93 6.90 -5.07 -4.11
N ARG A 94 7.79 -6.07 -3.97
CA ARG A 94 8.25 -6.56 -2.66
C ARG A 94 8.93 -5.48 -1.83
N GLY A 95 9.70 -4.59 -2.47
CA GLY A 95 10.32 -3.44 -1.82
C GLY A 95 9.30 -2.50 -1.19
N GLU A 96 8.24 -2.17 -1.94
CA GLU A 96 7.13 -1.33 -1.43
C GLU A 96 6.32 -2.04 -0.34
N SER A 97 6.04 -3.34 -0.49
CA SER A 97 5.42 -4.17 0.56
C SER A 97 6.23 -4.14 1.86
N ALA A 98 7.54 -4.41 1.78
CA ALA A 98 8.43 -4.44 2.94
C ALA A 98 8.55 -3.05 3.61
N ARG A 99 8.50 -1.98 2.82
CA ARG A 99 8.45 -0.60 3.33
C ARG A 99 7.17 -0.37 4.13
N CYS A 100 6.01 -0.73 3.57
CA CYS A 100 4.71 -0.60 4.26
C CYS A 100 4.67 -1.42 5.56
N GLU A 101 5.19 -2.65 5.54
CA GLU A 101 5.28 -3.50 6.72
C GLU A 101 6.11 -2.87 7.85
N LYS A 102 7.29 -2.35 7.52
CA LYS A 102 8.15 -1.66 8.51
C LYS A 102 7.44 -0.46 9.13
N MET A 103 6.72 0.33 8.32
CA MET A 103 5.93 1.45 8.81
C MET A 103 4.79 0.98 9.72
N LEU A 104 4.06 -0.05 9.32
CA LEU A 104 2.96 -0.65 10.09
C LEU A 104 3.42 -1.19 11.44
N VAL A 105 4.58 -1.85 11.50
CA VAL A 105 5.16 -2.35 12.76
C VAL A 105 5.33 -1.22 13.76
N LEU A 106 5.92 -0.10 13.32
CA LEU A 106 6.14 1.05 14.19
C LEU A 106 4.82 1.71 14.61
N VAL A 107 3.88 1.92 13.68
CA VAL A 107 2.57 2.51 13.99
C VAL A 107 1.78 1.62 14.96
N CYS A 108 1.79 0.30 14.74
CA CYS A 108 1.14 -0.65 15.64
C CYS A 108 1.80 -0.66 17.03
N LYS A 109 3.14 -0.56 17.09
CA LYS A 109 3.87 -0.45 18.36
C LYS A 109 3.46 0.82 19.12
N GLU A 110 3.40 1.97 18.46
CA GLU A 110 2.98 3.23 19.08
C GLU A 110 1.54 3.17 19.60
N ILE A 111 0.62 2.52 18.87
CA ILE A 111 -0.77 2.34 19.31
C ILE A 111 -0.85 1.45 20.55
N LYS A 112 -0.15 0.30 20.55
CA LYS A 112 -0.26 -0.71 21.62
C LYS A 112 0.57 -0.38 22.86
N HIS A 113 1.77 0.17 22.65
CA HIS A 113 2.80 0.37 23.67
C HIS A 113 3.54 1.70 23.48
N PRO A 114 2.86 2.87 23.55
CA PRO A 114 3.47 4.17 23.25
C PRO A 114 4.70 4.52 24.10
N LYS A 115 4.76 3.98 25.33
CA LYS A 115 5.88 4.20 26.27
C LYS A 115 7.16 3.44 25.88
N THR A 116 7.08 2.42 25.02
CA THR A 116 8.24 1.57 24.64
C THR A 116 8.90 1.99 23.33
N CYS A 117 8.34 2.98 22.63
CA CYS A 117 8.97 3.58 21.48
C CYS A 117 10.23 4.35 21.92
N THR A 118 11.35 4.05 21.29
CA THR A 118 12.62 4.76 21.49
C THR A 118 12.57 6.15 20.87
N PHE A 119 13.55 6.99 21.19
CA PHE A 119 13.69 8.31 20.57
C PHE A 119 13.77 8.22 19.03
N PHE A 120 14.55 7.28 18.51
CA PHE A 120 14.69 7.09 17.06
C PHE A 120 13.38 6.63 16.42
N GLU A 121 12.69 5.67 17.01
CA GLU A 121 11.38 5.20 16.51
C GLU A 121 10.34 6.33 16.51
N ARG A 122 10.33 7.19 17.53
CA ARG A 122 9.45 8.39 17.56
C ARG A 122 9.76 9.35 16.42
N ARG A 123 11.04 9.54 16.07
CA ARG A 123 11.43 10.37 14.93
C ARG A 123 10.91 9.76 13.62
N VAL A 124 11.14 8.47 13.40
CA VAL A 124 10.65 7.76 12.21
C VAL A 124 9.12 7.78 12.14
N LEU A 125 8.43 7.62 13.26
CA LEU A 125 6.97 7.74 13.34
C LEU A 125 6.47 9.11 12.89
N ASN A 126 7.15 10.20 13.26
CA ASN A 126 6.78 11.53 12.78
C ASN A 126 6.96 11.67 11.27
N ASP A 127 8.02 11.08 10.70
CA ASP A 127 8.24 11.05 9.26
C ASP A 127 7.15 10.23 8.54
N ILE A 128 6.75 9.08 9.10
CA ILE A 128 5.65 8.25 8.58
C ILE A 128 4.33 9.02 8.61
N LYS A 129 4.02 9.70 9.72
CA LYS A 129 2.80 10.50 9.86
C LYS A 129 2.77 11.61 8.81
N ARG A 130 3.87 12.34 8.62
CA ARG A 130 3.97 13.38 7.59
C ARG A 130 3.76 12.80 6.20
N PHE A 131 4.45 11.70 5.88
CA PHE A 131 4.29 11.01 4.60
C PHE A 131 2.83 10.62 4.33
N VAL A 132 2.14 10.00 5.29
CA VAL A 132 0.74 9.59 5.12
C VAL A 132 -0.21 10.78 5.02
N ILE A 133 0.05 11.87 5.76
CA ILE A 133 -0.75 13.11 5.65
C ILE A 133 -0.60 13.74 4.27
N ASP A 134 0.62 13.80 3.74
CA ASP A 134 0.87 14.35 2.41
C ASP A 134 0.19 13.50 1.33
N GLN A 135 0.28 12.18 1.43
CA GLN A 135 -0.47 11.27 0.55
C GLN A 135 -1.98 11.45 0.69
N ALA A 136 -2.51 11.60 1.91
CA ALA A 136 -3.94 11.81 2.14
C ALA A 136 -4.44 13.12 1.51
N ARG A 137 -3.60 14.17 1.45
CA ARG A 137 -3.93 15.41 0.74
C ARG A 137 -4.02 15.20 -0.76
N GLU A 138 -3.10 14.45 -1.35
CA GLU A 138 -3.17 14.12 -2.78
C GLU A 138 -4.44 13.30 -3.10
N TYR A 139 -4.76 12.29 -2.28
CA TYR A 139 -6.00 11.51 -2.43
C TYR A 139 -7.27 12.35 -2.30
N ALA A 140 -7.25 13.41 -1.49
CA ALA A 140 -8.39 14.31 -1.34
C ALA A 140 -8.61 15.19 -2.58
N ARG A 141 -7.58 15.43 -3.40
CA ARG A 141 -7.64 16.20 -4.65
C ARG A 141 -8.04 15.35 -5.86
N THR A 142 -7.84 14.04 -5.79
CA THR A 142 -8.14 13.14 -6.91
C THR A 142 -9.62 12.76 -6.94
N ASP A 143 -10.25 12.95 -8.10
CA ASP A 143 -11.56 12.39 -8.41
C ASP A 143 -11.42 10.93 -8.86
N LEU A 144 -11.20 10.05 -7.88
CA LEU A 144 -11.55 8.62 -7.97
C LEU A 144 -13.07 8.42 -7.96
#